data_AF-A0A849PMZ1-F1
#
_entry.id   AF-A0A849PMZ1-F1
#
_cell.length_a   1.000
_cell.length_b   1.000
_cell.length_c   1.000
_cell.angle_alpha   90.00
_cell.angle_beta   90.00
_cell.angle_gamma   90.00
#
_symmetry.space_group_name_H-M   'P 1'
#
loop_
_entity.id
_entity.type
_entity.pdbx_description
1 polymer ?
#
loop_
_entity_poly.entity_id
_entity_poly.type
_entity_poly.pdbx_seq_one_letter_code
_entity_poly.pdbx_strand_id
1 'polypeptide(L)'
;IKELVRIVGKPALIELWDSRFFYFVIKFEFNYIDALKKASALSTVQIDVENAERYDITYIDKNGTEQRPTILHCSPSGAIERCIYALLEKAHLTSKAGGVPSLPTWISPTQVRLIPVAERHLGYAEEVAAAMNDVRVDIDDRDETVGKRVRVAGREWIPYVVVIGDKELESGVLSVTIRSESQKVEETAQELRDRVIAEIAEMPYRQINLPLLLSKRPVFFG
;
A
#
# COMPACT_ATOMS: atom_id res chain seq x y z
N ILE A 1 6.25 -23.11 -22.98
CA ILE A 1 6.51 -21.64 -23.00
C ILE A 1 5.44 -20.89 -23.80
N LYS A 2 5.24 -21.15 -25.11
CA LYS A 2 4.22 -20.44 -25.92
C LYS A 2 2.81 -20.48 -25.31
N GLU A 3 2.39 -21.63 -24.80
CA GLU A 3 1.12 -21.81 -24.06
C GLU A 3 1.03 -20.88 -22.84
N LEU A 4 2.09 -20.85 -22.01
CA LEU A 4 2.16 -20.03 -20.80
C LEU A 4 2.07 -18.54 -21.13
N VAL A 5 2.78 -18.08 -22.16
CA VAL A 5 2.71 -16.68 -22.62
C VAL A 5 1.31 -16.34 -23.12
N ARG A 6 0.65 -17.27 -23.83
CA ARG A 6 -0.73 -17.10 -24.30
C ARG A 6 -1.71 -16.96 -23.14
N ILE A 7 -1.56 -17.76 -22.08
CA ILE A 7 -2.39 -17.68 -20.87
C ILE A 7 -2.27 -16.31 -20.21
N VAL A 8 -1.04 -15.76 -20.12
CA VAL A 8 -0.80 -14.45 -19.48
C VAL A 8 -1.32 -13.30 -20.33
N GLY A 9 -1.35 -13.44 -21.67
CA GLY A 9 -1.90 -12.42 -22.57
C GLY A 9 -1.12 -11.10 -22.57
N LYS A 10 0.17 -11.13 -22.20
CA LYS A 10 1.08 -9.96 -22.18
C LYS A 10 2.35 -10.28 -22.96
N PRO A 11 3.06 -9.25 -23.49
CA PRO A 11 4.40 -9.44 -24.03
C PRO A 11 5.32 -10.10 -23.00
N ALA A 12 6.12 -11.06 -23.45
CA ALA A 12 7.07 -11.78 -22.60
C ALA A 12 8.46 -11.73 -23.24
N LEU A 13 9.47 -11.48 -22.40
CA LEU A 13 10.87 -11.69 -22.75
C LEU A 13 11.22 -13.14 -22.41
N ILE A 14 11.82 -13.86 -23.36
CA ILE A 14 12.27 -15.24 -23.14
C ILE A 14 13.80 -15.22 -23.10
N GLU A 15 14.35 -15.59 -21.95
CA GLU A 15 15.78 -15.84 -21.78
C GLU A 15 16.03 -17.35 -21.79
N LEU A 16 17.02 -17.80 -22.56
CA LEU A 16 17.41 -19.20 -22.68
C LEU A 16 18.89 -19.32 -22.33
N TRP A 17 19.23 -20.34 -21.56
CA TRP A 17 20.62 -20.68 -21.21
C TRP A 17 21.00 -22.01 -21.83
N ASP A 18 22.23 -22.11 -22.33
CA ASP A 18 22.76 -23.31 -22.99
C ASP A 18 22.95 -24.48 -22.01
N SER A 19 23.01 -24.19 -20.71
CA SER A 19 23.13 -25.18 -19.65
C SER A 19 22.31 -24.78 -18.42
N ARG A 20 21.87 -25.79 -17.67
CA ARG A 20 21.17 -25.61 -16.40
C ARG A 20 22.19 -25.52 -15.26
N PHE A 21 22.26 -24.37 -14.60
CA PHE A 21 23.12 -24.13 -13.44
C PHE A 21 22.33 -23.81 -12.16
N PHE A 22 21.01 -23.72 -12.26
CA PHE A 22 20.09 -23.63 -11.11
C PHE A 22 19.31 -24.93 -10.92
N TYR A 23 18.72 -25.11 -9.73
CA TYR A 23 17.88 -26.25 -9.39
C TYR A 23 16.55 -26.31 -10.18
N PHE A 24 16.14 -25.20 -10.82
CA PHE A 24 14.93 -25.11 -11.64
C PHE A 24 15.23 -25.19 -13.14
N VAL A 25 14.23 -25.64 -13.91
CA VAL A 25 14.28 -25.72 -15.39
C VAL A 25 13.52 -24.58 -16.07
N ILE A 26 12.51 -24.03 -15.41
CA ILE A 26 11.72 -22.89 -15.89
C ILE A 26 11.51 -21.96 -14.71
N LYS A 27 11.77 -20.68 -14.92
CA LYS A 27 11.44 -19.60 -14.00
C LYS A 27 10.57 -18.60 -14.73
N PHE A 28 9.34 -18.48 -14.30
CA PHE A 28 8.41 -17.46 -14.74
C PHE A 28 8.46 -16.30 -13.76
N GLU A 29 8.47 -15.07 -14.25
CA GLU A 29 8.57 -13.86 -13.43
C GLU A 29 7.65 -12.75 -13.93
N PHE A 30 7.05 -12.02 -12.99
CA PHE A 30 6.48 -10.70 -13.27
C PHE A 30 7.47 -9.64 -12.80
N ASN A 31 8.03 -8.92 -13.77
CA ASN A 31 8.99 -7.85 -13.53
C ASN A 31 8.26 -6.50 -13.45
N TYR A 32 8.66 -5.68 -12.48
CA TYR A 32 8.34 -4.26 -12.44
C TYR A 32 9.47 -3.48 -13.12
N ILE A 33 9.11 -2.57 -14.02
CA ILE A 33 10.07 -1.70 -14.69
C ILE A 33 10.09 -0.36 -13.97
N ASP A 34 11.23 0.00 -13.40
CA ASP A 34 11.38 1.19 -12.57
C ASP A 34 11.65 2.47 -13.38
N ALA A 35 11.76 3.61 -12.69
CA ALA A 35 12.02 4.89 -13.31
C ALA A 35 13.41 5.01 -13.98
N LEU A 36 14.31 4.04 -13.76
CA LEU A 36 15.61 3.92 -14.41
C LEU A 36 15.58 2.88 -15.56
N LYS A 37 14.40 2.36 -15.90
CA LYS A 37 14.17 1.32 -16.91
C LYS A 37 14.84 -0.01 -16.56
N LYS A 38 15.08 -0.29 -15.28
CA LYS A 38 15.59 -1.58 -14.81
C LYS A 38 14.42 -2.51 -14.49
N ALA A 39 14.60 -3.79 -14.79
CA ALA A 39 13.64 -4.84 -14.47
C ALA A 39 13.96 -5.44 -13.11
N SER A 40 12.99 -5.36 -12.20
CA SER A 40 13.07 -5.95 -10.86
C SER A 40 11.97 -7.01 -10.73
N ALA A 41 12.37 -8.27 -10.50
CA ALA A 41 11.41 -9.37 -10.33
C ALA A 41 10.58 -9.16 -9.06
N LEU A 42 9.26 -9.10 -9.21
CA LEU A 42 8.32 -9.11 -8.08
C LEU A 42 7.89 -10.54 -7.81
N SER A 43 7.04 -11.07 -8.68
CA SER A 43 6.48 -12.41 -8.53
C SER A 43 7.32 -13.43 -9.27
N THR A 44 7.40 -14.66 -8.77
CA THR A 44 8.04 -15.77 -9.49
C THR A 44 7.39 -17.12 -9.22
N VAL A 45 7.37 -17.97 -10.25
CA VAL A 45 7.07 -19.40 -10.15
C VAL A 45 8.21 -20.16 -10.80
N GLN A 46 8.80 -21.10 -10.08
CA GLN A 46 9.95 -21.90 -10.53
C GLN A 46 9.61 -23.38 -10.49
N ILE A 47 9.92 -24.09 -11.57
CA ILE A 47 9.78 -25.54 -11.68
C ILE A 47 11.11 -26.18 -11.32
N ASP A 48 11.17 -26.74 -10.12
CA ASP A 48 12.33 -27.41 -9.54
C ASP A 48 12.25 -28.92 -9.75
N VAL A 49 13.30 -29.46 -10.35
CA VAL A 49 13.44 -30.87 -10.71
C VAL A 49 14.57 -31.57 -9.97
N GLU A 50 15.22 -30.88 -9.03
CA GLU A 50 16.46 -31.35 -8.39
C GLU A 50 16.31 -31.54 -6.89
N ASN A 51 15.65 -30.61 -6.18
CA ASN A 51 15.66 -30.65 -4.71
C ASN A 51 14.91 -31.85 -4.13
N ALA A 52 13.96 -32.44 -4.85
CA ALA A 52 13.30 -33.66 -4.41
C ALA A 52 14.27 -34.85 -4.30
N GLU A 53 15.24 -34.95 -5.22
CA GLU A 53 16.31 -35.95 -5.12
C GLU A 53 17.31 -35.58 -4.03
N ARG A 54 17.74 -34.31 -4.02
CA ARG A 54 18.74 -33.81 -3.07
C ARG A 54 18.34 -33.98 -1.60
N TYR A 55 17.07 -33.77 -1.26
CA TYR A 55 16.56 -33.85 0.11
C TYR A 55 15.79 -35.14 0.41
N ASP A 56 15.88 -36.11 -0.49
CA ASP A 56 15.19 -37.39 -0.41
C ASP A 56 13.67 -37.29 -0.18
N ILE A 57 13.00 -36.38 -0.90
CA ILE A 57 11.56 -36.19 -0.83
C ILE A 57 10.89 -37.18 -1.79
N THR A 58 10.03 -38.04 -1.25
CA THR A 58 9.32 -39.07 -2.02
C THR A 58 7.82 -39.11 -1.69
N TYR A 59 7.03 -39.69 -2.59
CA TYR A 59 5.63 -40.05 -2.35
C TYR A 59 5.32 -41.39 -3.03
N ILE A 60 4.29 -42.09 -2.56
CA ILE A 60 3.79 -43.31 -3.21
C ILE A 60 2.71 -42.94 -4.22
N ASP A 61 2.88 -43.34 -5.47
CA ASP A 61 1.91 -43.08 -6.53
C ASP A 61 0.71 -44.05 -6.48
N LYS A 62 -0.26 -43.85 -7.38
CA LYS A 62 -1.45 -44.70 -7.50
C LYS A 62 -1.16 -46.18 -7.80
N ASN A 63 0.05 -46.51 -8.25
CA ASN A 63 0.49 -47.86 -8.57
C ASN A 63 1.26 -48.51 -7.40
N GLY A 64 1.40 -47.81 -6.27
CA GLY A 64 2.16 -48.30 -5.12
C GLY A 64 3.68 -48.16 -5.27
N THR A 65 4.15 -47.35 -6.22
CA THR A 65 5.58 -47.16 -6.48
C THR A 65 6.09 -45.85 -5.87
N GLU A 66 7.30 -45.87 -5.33
CA GLU A 66 7.96 -44.66 -4.82
C GLU A 66 8.35 -43.75 -5.99
N GLN A 67 7.94 -42.49 -5.92
CA GLN A 67 8.20 -41.46 -6.90
C GLN A 67 8.76 -40.21 -6.22
N ARG A 68 9.54 -39.42 -6.97
CA ARG A 68 9.99 -38.09 -6.54
C ARG A 68 9.09 -37.03 -7.17
N PRO A 69 8.57 -36.06 -6.40
CA PRO A 69 7.73 -35.01 -6.95
C PRO A 69 8.57 -33.93 -7.65
N THR A 70 7.98 -33.26 -8.64
CA THR A 70 8.46 -31.95 -9.10
C THR A 70 8.02 -30.90 -8.10
N ILE A 71 8.94 -30.02 -7.67
CA ILE A 71 8.65 -28.97 -6.68
C ILE A 71 8.34 -27.67 -7.40
N LEU A 72 7.30 -26.96 -6.96
CA LEU A 72 6.97 -25.61 -7.43
C LEU A 72 7.31 -24.58 -6.34
N HIS A 73 8.30 -23.73 -6.60
CA HIS A 73 8.57 -22.59 -5.73
C HIS A 73 7.75 -21.41 -6.22
N CYS A 74 6.84 -20.91 -5.39
CA CYS A 74 5.96 -19.81 -5.73
C CYS A 74 6.16 -18.65 -4.74
N SER A 75 6.54 -17.49 -5.26
CA SER A 75 6.51 -16.23 -4.52
C SER A 75 5.55 -15.28 -5.24
N PRO A 76 4.26 -15.27 -4.88
CA PRO A 76 3.24 -14.56 -5.64
C PRO A 76 3.39 -13.03 -5.55
N SER A 77 3.70 -12.50 -4.36
CA SER A 77 3.94 -11.07 -4.14
C SER A 77 5.39 -10.65 -4.41
N GLY A 78 6.33 -11.59 -4.26
CA GLY A 78 7.74 -11.26 -4.03
C GLY A 78 8.03 -10.91 -2.58
N ALA A 79 9.23 -10.37 -2.35
CA ALA A 79 9.64 -9.83 -1.06
C ALA A 79 8.84 -8.55 -0.73
N ILE A 80 8.51 -8.37 0.55
CA ILE A 80 7.75 -7.20 1.03
C ILE A 80 8.46 -5.90 0.67
N GLU A 81 9.79 -5.87 0.82
CA GLU A 81 10.63 -4.74 0.46
C GLU A 81 10.51 -4.39 -1.03
N ARG A 82 10.38 -5.40 -1.91
CA ARG A 82 10.17 -5.19 -3.34
C ARG A 82 8.77 -4.67 -3.66
N CYS A 83 7.74 -5.12 -2.93
CA CYS A 83 6.41 -4.55 -3.05
C CYS A 83 6.40 -3.06 -2.66
N ILE A 84 7.07 -2.70 -1.55
CA ILE A 84 7.22 -1.30 -1.11
C ILE A 84 7.99 -0.50 -2.15
N TYR A 85 9.12 -1.02 -2.64
CA TYR A 85 9.88 -0.40 -3.73
C TYR A 85 9.01 -0.13 -4.96
N ALA A 86 8.23 -1.10 -5.42
CA ALA A 86 7.36 -0.92 -6.58
C ALA A 86 6.28 0.14 -6.36
N LEU A 87 5.70 0.21 -5.15
CA LEU A 87 4.74 1.26 -4.78
C LEU A 87 5.38 2.65 -4.80
N LEU A 88 6.59 2.79 -4.25
CA LEU A 88 7.32 4.05 -4.22
C LEU A 88 7.79 4.48 -5.61
N GLU A 89 8.30 3.55 -6.42
CA GLU A 89 8.65 3.81 -7.82
C GLU A 89 7.41 4.22 -8.63
N LYS A 90 6.26 3.58 -8.40
CA LYS A 90 5.00 3.98 -9.05
C LYS A 90 4.63 5.42 -8.68
N ALA A 91 4.68 5.76 -7.40
CA ALA A 91 4.41 7.12 -6.93
C ALA A 91 5.40 8.13 -7.54
N HIS A 92 6.68 7.78 -7.62
CA HIS A 92 7.71 8.61 -8.27
C HIS A 92 7.44 8.81 -9.76
N LEU A 93 7.05 7.76 -10.48
CA LEU A 93 6.65 7.84 -11.89
C LEU A 93 5.43 8.74 -12.08
N THR A 94 4.42 8.61 -11.21
CA THR A 94 3.25 9.52 -11.20
C THR A 94 3.69 10.97 -11.00
N SER A 95 4.59 11.24 -10.06
CA SER A 95 5.12 12.59 -9.83
C SER A 95 5.88 13.13 -11.05
N LYS A 96 6.71 12.31 -11.70
CA LYS A 96 7.43 12.68 -12.93
C LYS A 96 6.49 13.01 -14.09
N ALA A 97 5.33 12.36 -14.13
CA ALA A 97 4.28 12.64 -15.13
C ALA A 97 3.42 13.87 -14.77
N GLY A 98 3.74 14.60 -13.71
CA GLY A 98 2.97 15.76 -13.24
C GLY A 98 1.73 15.43 -12.42
N GLY A 99 1.51 14.15 -12.11
CA GLY A 99 0.42 13.71 -11.23
C GLY A 99 0.77 13.86 -9.73
N VAL A 100 -0.22 13.63 -8.88
CA VAL A 100 -0.05 13.67 -7.42
C VAL A 100 0.42 12.31 -6.91
N PRO A 101 1.64 12.19 -6.36
CA PRO A 101 2.08 10.92 -5.78
C PRO A 101 1.32 10.61 -4.49
N SER A 102 0.86 9.37 -4.35
CA SER A 102 0.21 8.88 -3.14
C SER A 102 0.37 7.36 -3.03
N LEU A 103 0.18 6.86 -1.81
CA LEU A 103 -0.12 5.44 -1.60
C LEU A 103 -1.63 5.21 -1.78
N PRO A 104 -2.06 4.00 -2.17
CA PRO A 104 -3.46 3.62 -2.08
C PRO A 104 -3.98 3.80 -0.65
N THR A 105 -5.19 4.34 -0.49
CA THR A 105 -5.77 4.68 0.83
C THR A 105 -5.77 3.50 1.80
N TRP A 106 -5.99 2.28 1.34
CA TRP A 106 -5.99 1.09 2.19
C TRP A 106 -4.60 0.72 2.76
N ILE A 107 -3.50 1.15 2.12
CA ILE A 107 -2.11 0.98 2.61
C ILE A 107 -1.65 2.19 3.41
N SER A 108 -2.22 3.38 3.18
CA SER A 108 -1.82 4.60 3.88
C SER A 108 -1.88 4.43 5.41
N PRO A 109 -0.77 4.66 6.14
CA PRO A 109 -0.73 4.48 7.60
C PRO A 109 -1.78 5.32 8.32
N THR A 110 -1.99 6.55 7.85
CA THR A 110 -3.09 7.43 8.21
C THR A 110 -3.90 7.71 6.94
N GLN A 111 -5.22 7.51 7.01
CA GLN A 111 -6.15 7.74 5.92
C GLN A 111 -6.75 9.15 6.00
N VAL A 112 -7.15 9.55 7.20
CA VAL A 112 -7.72 10.87 7.48
C VAL A 112 -6.90 11.58 8.54
N ARG A 113 -6.49 12.82 8.29
CA ARG A 113 -5.86 13.69 9.29
C ARG A 113 -6.73 14.88 9.59
N LEU A 114 -7.05 15.07 10.87
CA LEU A 114 -7.78 16.22 11.38
C LEU A 114 -6.78 17.26 11.92
N ILE A 115 -6.98 18.54 11.56
CA ILE A 115 -6.09 19.65 11.92
C ILE A 115 -6.94 20.73 12.59
N PRO A 116 -7.06 20.74 13.94
CA PRO A 116 -7.78 21.80 14.65
C PRO A 116 -7.04 23.13 14.55
N VAL A 117 -7.73 24.20 14.16
CA VAL A 117 -7.13 25.55 14.02
C VAL A 117 -6.67 26.13 15.36
N ALA A 118 -7.34 25.79 16.46
CA ALA A 118 -7.05 26.23 17.82
C ALA A 118 -7.40 25.12 18.82
N GLU A 119 -6.90 25.22 20.06
CA GLU A 119 -7.13 24.24 21.14
C GLU A 119 -8.63 24.02 21.41
N ARG A 120 -9.46 25.06 21.33
CA ARG A 120 -10.92 24.96 21.48
C ARG A 120 -11.61 24.05 20.44
N HIS A 121 -10.98 23.79 19.30
CA HIS A 121 -11.51 22.89 18.26
C HIS A 121 -11.08 21.43 18.48
N LEU A 122 -10.20 21.15 19.44
CA LEU A 122 -9.67 19.80 19.67
C LEU A 122 -10.76 18.83 20.08
N GLY A 123 -11.68 19.24 20.98
CA GLY A 123 -12.78 18.37 21.43
C GLY A 123 -13.65 17.90 20.27
N TYR A 124 -14.01 18.80 19.34
CA TYR A 124 -14.78 18.42 18.16
C TYR A 124 -13.96 17.56 17.17
N ALA A 125 -12.65 17.79 17.04
CA ALA A 125 -11.79 16.89 16.27
C ALA A 125 -11.77 15.47 16.86
N GLU A 126 -11.75 15.33 18.18
CA GLU A 126 -11.84 14.02 18.86
C GLU A 126 -13.20 13.35 18.64
N GLU A 127 -14.31 14.10 18.68
CA GLU A 127 -15.65 13.60 18.35
C GLU A 127 -15.74 13.09 16.90
N VAL A 128 -15.22 13.86 15.95
CA VAL A 128 -15.17 13.49 14.52
C VAL A 128 -14.31 12.23 14.33
N ALA A 129 -13.16 12.13 15.01
CA ALA A 129 -12.33 10.93 14.96
C ALA A 129 -13.04 9.70 15.56
N ALA A 130 -13.76 9.87 16.67
CA ALA A 130 -14.51 8.80 17.32
C ALA A 130 -15.67 8.28 16.45
N ALA A 131 -16.31 9.16 15.67
CA ALA A 131 -17.34 8.80 14.70
C ALA A 131 -16.78 7.96 13.52
N MET A 132 -15.47 8.00 13.28
CA MET A 132 -14.77 7.29 12.20
C MET A 132 -13.85 6.18 12.71
N ASN A 133 -14.30 5.47 13.75
CA ASN A 133 -13.46 4.49 14.48
C ASN A 133 -13.05 3.27 13.66
N ASP A 134 -13.53 3.07 12.45
CA ASP A 134 -13.18 2.00 11.51
C ASP A 134 -12.39 2.51 10.29
N VAL A 135 -11.89 3.74 10.40
CA VAL A 135 -10.93 4.37 9.49
C VAL A 135 -9.68 4.73 10.28
N ARG A 136 -8.50 4.72 9.64
CA ARG A 136 -7.26 5.16 10.30
C ARG A 136 -7.21 6.69 10.33
N VAL A 137 -7.69 7.25 11.43
CA VAL A 137 -7.74 8.69 11.68
C VAL A 137 -6.67 9.11 12.69
N ASP A 138 -6.09 10.29 12.48
CA ASP A 138 -5.29 10.97 13.50
C ASP A 138 -5.52 12.48 13.56
N ILE A 139 -5.06 13.08 14.64
CA ILE A 139 -5.25 14.51 14.92
C ILE A 139 -3.88 15.16 15.07
N ASP A 140 -3.60 16.15 14.23
CA ASP A 140 -2.41 16.98 14.32
C ASP A 140 -2.63 18.11 15.32
N ASP A 141 -2.44 17.83 16.60
CA ASP A 141 -2.60 18.76 17.73
C ASP A 141 -1.30 19.46 18.13
N ARG A 142 -0.25 19.32 17.33
CA ARG A 142 1.06 19.92 17.62
C ARG A 142 0.97 21.45 17.63
N ASP A 143 1.78 22.07 18.49
CA ASP A 143 1.94 23.52 18.56
C ASP A 143 2.74 24.07 17.35
N GLU A 144 2.10 24.01 16.19
CA GLU A 144 2.62 24.46 14.91
C GLU A 144 1.53 25.21 14.13
N THR A 145 1.95 26.13 13.25
CA THR A 145 1.00 26.85 12.40
C THR A 145 0.18 25.87 11.55
N VAL A 146 -1.10 26.18 11.32
CA VAL A 146 -1.99 25.34 10.49
C VAL A 146 -1.38 25.08 9.12
N GLY A 147 -0.76 26.10 8.51
CA GLY A 147 -0.07 25.95 7.22
C GLY A 147 1.10 24.94 7.27
N LYS A 148 1.86 24.90 8.37
CA LYS A 148 2.93 23.91 8.56
C LYS A 148 2.35 22.50 8.72
N ARG A 149 1.31 22.33 9.55
CA ARG A 149 0.61 21.04 9.73
C ARG A 149 0.01 20.49 8.43
N VAL A 150 -0.69 21.33 7.67
CA VAL A 150 -1.23 20.98 6.33
C VAL A 150 -0.11 20.59 5.37
N ARG A 151 0.99 21.34 5.34
CA ARG A 151 2.16 21.00 4.50
C ARG A 151 2.77 19.65 4.89
N VAL A 152 2.89 19.36 6.19
CA VAL A 152 3.41 18.08 6.68
C VAL A 152 2.48 16.94 6.28
N ALA A 153 1.17 17.07 6.47
CA ALA A 153 0.19 16.08 5.99
C ALA A 153 0.32 15.83 4.47
N GLY A 154 0.52 16.90 3.68
CA GLY A 154 0.79 16.81 2.26
C GLY A 154 2.09 16.09 1.90
N ARG A 155 3.14 16.17 2.74
CA ARG A 155 4.42 15.45 2.56
C ARG A 155 4.33 13.98 2.98
N GLU A 156 3.50 13.68 3.96
CA GLU A 156 3.20 12.31 4.41
C GLU A 156 2.20 11.58 3.49
N TRP A 157 1.72 12.26 2.45
CA TRP A 157 0.76 11.74 1.48
C TRP A 157 -0.56 11.27 2.11
N ILE A 158 -1.02 11.97 3.14
CA ILE A 158 -2.31 11.67 3.75
C ILE A 158 -3.43 11.80 2.69
N PRO A 159 -4.26 10.76 2.47
CA PRO A 159 -5.31 10.79 1.46
C PRO A 159 -6.36 11.88 1.69
N TYR A 160 -6.80 12.05 2.93
CA TYR A 160 -7.84 13.01 3.33
C TYR A 160 -7.33 13.92 4.45
N VAL A 161 -7.32 15.23 4.22
CA VAL A 161 -6.90 16.22 5.23
C VAL A 161 -8.05 17.16 5.53
N VAL A 162 -8.44 17.24 6.80
CA VAL A 162 -9.55 18.07 7.28
C VAL A 162 -8.99 19.17 8.18
N VAL A 163 -9.33 20.42 7.89
CA VAL A 163 -9.01 21.56 8.77
C VAL A 163 -10.29 21.92 9.52
N ILE A 164 -10.21 21.99 10.86
CA ILE A 164 -11.36 22.23 11.73
C ILE A 164 -11.21 23.59 12.41
N GLY A 165 -11.98 24.57 11.93
CA GLY A 165 -12.11 25.89 12.53
C GLY A 165 -13.48 26.11 13.17
N ASP A 166 -13.80 27.37 13.47
CA ASP A 166 -15.10 27.74 14.04
C ASP A 166 -16.26 27.39 13.08
N LYS A 167 -16.08 27.55 11.76
CA LYS A 167 -17.10 27.20 10.75
C LYS A 167 -17.46 25.71 10.80
N GLU A 168 -16.46 24.84 10.80
CA GLU A 168 -16.66 23.38 10.82
C GLU A 168 -17.29 22.92 12.15
N LEU A 169 -16.88 23.54 13.27
CA LEU A 169 -17.43 23.29 14.59
C LEU A 169 -18.92 23.69 14.68
N GLU A 170 -19.29 24.86 14.16
CA GLU A 170 -20.66 25.36 14.23
C GLU A 170 -21.62 24.67 13.26
N SER A 171 -21.15 24.35 12.05
CA SER A 171 -22.01 23.81 10.98
C SER A 171 -22.11 22.29 10.96
N GLY A 172 -21.16 21.57 11.56
CA GLY A 172 -21.06 20.12 11.43
C GLY A 172 -20.53 19.64 10.07
N VAL A 173 -20.24 20.56 9.15
CA VAL A 173 -19.75 20.28 7.79
C VAL A 173 -18.25 20.49 7.74
N LEU A 174 -17.51 19.47 7.31
CA LEU A 174 -16.06 19.45 7.24
C LEU A 174 -15.56 19.92 5.87
N SER A 175 -14.55 20.80 5.86
CA SER A 175 -13.79 21.10 4.64
C SER A 175 -12.70 20.04 4.43
N VAL A 176 -12.99 19.01 3.62
CA VAL A 176 -12.09 17.89 3.34
C VAL A 176 -11.25 18.18 2.10
N THR A 177 -9.93 18.10 2.22
CA THR A 177 -9.02 18.11 1.07
C THR A 177 -8.72 16.68 0.64
N ILE A 178 -9.11 16.31 -0.58
CA ILE A 178 -8.86 15.00 -1.19
C ILE A 178 -7.57 15.07 -2.00
N ARG A 179 -6.56 14.31 -1.58
CA ARG A 179 -5.22 14.36 -2.18
C ARG A 179 -5.21 13.90 -3.64
N SER A 180 -5.86 12.79 -3.96
CA SER A 180 -5.87 12.19 -5.31
C SER A 180 -6.44 13.14 -6.35
N GLU A 181 -7.40 13.97 -5.96
CA GLU A 181 -8.11 14.91 -6.83
C GLU A 181 -7.52 16.33 -6.79
N SER A 182 -6.70 16.63 -5.78
CA SER A 182 -6.26 18.01 -5.46
C SER A 182 -7.44 18.98 -5.30
N GLN A 183 -8.54 18.49 -4.75
CA GLN A 183 -9.78 19.26 -4.58
C GLN A 183 -10.22 19.31 -3.12
N LYS A 184 -11.04 20.32 -2.82
CA LYS A 184 -11.75 20.43 -1.55
C LYS A 184 -13.22 20.12 -1.76
N VAL A 185 -13.78 19.34 -0.85
CA VAL A 185 -15.19 19.03 -0.78
C VAL A 185 -15.72 19.39 0.61
N GLU A 186 -17.01 19.69 0.67
CA GLU A 186 -17.73 19.89 1.93
C GLU A 186 -18.55 18.63 2.23
N GLU A 187 -18.24 17.96 3.33
CA GLU A 187 -18.87 16.69 3.72
C GLU A 187 -19.04 16.62 5.23
N THR A 188 -20.08 15.94 5.69
CA THR A 188 -20.22 15.54 7.09
C THR A 188 -19.19 14.47 7.45
N ALA A 189 -18.93 14.26 8.75
CA ALA A 189 -18.06 13.18 9.21
C ALA A 189 -18.53 11.79 8.73
N GLN A 190 -19.85 11.58 8.64
CA GLN A 190 -20.43 10.31 8.18
C GLN A 190 -20.19 10.10 6.67
N GLU A 191 -20.38 11.13 5.85
CA GLU A 191 -20.12 11.05 4.41
C GLU A 191 -18.64 10.77 4.11
N LEU A 192 -17.73 11.44 4.83
CA LEU A 192 -16.30 11.20 4.71
C LEU A 192 -15.95 9.75 5.10
N ARG A 193 -16.52 9.27 6.22
CA ARG A 193 -16.33 7.88 6.67
C ARG A 193 -16.75 6.89 5.58
N ASP A 194 -17.96 7.05 5.06
CA ASP A 194 -18.55 6.13 4.09
C ASP A 194 -17.77 6.15 2.77
N ARG A 195 -17.27 7.33 2.35
CA ARG A 195 -16.35 7.46 1.23
C ARG A 195 -15.07 6.65 1.44
N VAL A 196 -14.41 6.79 2.60
CA VAL A 196 -13.16 6.07 2.89
C VAL A 196 -13.41 4.57 2.97
N ILE A 197 -14.50 4.13 3.61
CA ILE A 197 -14.87 2.71 3.70
C ILE A 197 -15.13 2.13 2.31
N ALA A 198 -15.87 2.85 1.46
CA ALA A 198 -16.14 2.41 0.09
C ALA A 198 -14.85 2.24 -0.72
N GLU A 199 -13.86 3.11 -0.52
CA GLU A 199 -12.55 3.01 -1.18
C GLU A 199 -11.73 1.80 -0.71
N ILE A 200 -11.93 1.33 0.54
CA ILE A 200 -11.12 0.26 1.13
C ILE A 200 -11.86 -1.07 1.34
N ALA A 201 -13.14 -1.17 0.95
CA ALA A 201 -14.05 -2.25 1.39
C ALA A 201 -13.54 -3.68 1.11
N GLU A 202 -12.78 -3.90 0.05
CA GLU A 202 -12.26 -5.23 -0.33
C GLU A 202 -10.81 -5.48 0.11
N MET A 203 -10.23 -4.53 0.86
CA MET A 203 -8.82 -4.55 1.23
C MET A 203 -8.64 -4.98 2.70
N PRO A 204 -7.52 -5.65 3.04
CA PRO A 204 -7.20 -5.94 4.43
C PRO A 204 -7.13 -4.66 5.27
N TYR A 205 -7.82 -4.65 6.40
CA TYR A 205 -7.86 -3.52 7.32
C TYR A 205 -7.26 -3.87 8.68
N ARG A 206 -6.48 -2.93 9.21
CA ARG A 206 -6.09 -2.88 10.63
C ARG A 206 -6.18 -1.44 11.11
N GLN A 207 -6.50 -1.31 12.40
CA GLN A 207 -6.45 -0.07 13.16
C GLN A 207 -5.04 0.51 13.18
N ILE A 208 -4.94 1.83 13.33
CA ILE A 208 -3.67 2.50 13.59
C ILE A 208 -3.17 2.08 14.98
N ASN A 209 -1.89 1.71 15.08
CA ASN A 209 -1.25 1.30 16.33
C ASN A 209 -0.48 2.43 17.04
N LEU A 210 -0.72 3.67 16.61
CA LEU A 210 -0.13 4.88 17.17
C LEU A 210 -1.20 5.69 17.91
N PRO A 211 -0.81 6.52 18.90
CA PRO A 211 -1.72 7.48 19.52
C PRO A 211 -2.49 8.32 18.48
N LEU A 212 -3.75 8.62 18.80
CA LEU A 212 -4.62 9.48 18.00
C LEU A 212 -4.00 10.87 17.80
N LEU A 213 -3.49 11.46 18.89
CA LEU A 213 -2.84 12.78 18.88
C LEU A 213 -1.38 12.65 18.44
N LEU A 214 -0.98 13.44 17.45
CA LEU A 214 0.39 13.47 16.95
C LEU A 214 1.39 13.95 18.00
N SER A 215 1.00 14.85 18.90
CA SER A 215 1.84 15.32 20.02
C SER A 215 2.28 14.19 20.96
N LYS A 216 1.52 13.10 21.03
CA LYS A 216 1.80 11.92 21.87
C LYS A 216 2.61 10.85 21.17
N ARG A 217 2.90 11.00 19.87
CA ARG A 217 3.67 10.02 19.10
C ARG A 217 5.17 10.18 19.37
N PRO A 218 5.96 9.09 19.28
CA PRO A 218 7.41 9.19 19.32
C PRO A 218 7.94 10.14 18.25
N VAL A 219 8.78 11.08 18.66
CA VAL A 219 9.53 11.94 17.75
C VAL A 219 10.90 11.31 17.55
N PHE A 220 11.21 10.92 16.30
CA PHE A 220 12.52 10.43 15.94
C PHE A 220 13.41 11.62 15.59
N PHE A 221 14.48 11.80 16.36
CA PHE A 221 15.56 12.73 16.03
C PHE A 221 16.63 11.98 15.26
N GLY A 222 16.93 12.43 14.04
CA GLY A 222 17.92 11.81 13.15
C GLY A 222 18.34 12.78 12.06
#